data_AF-A0A6J7TWM8-F1
#
_entry.id   AF-A0A6J7TWM8-F1
#
_cell.length_a   1.000
_cell.length_b   1.000
_cell.length_c   1.000
_cell.angle_alpha   90.00
_cell.angle_beta   90.00
_cell.angle_gamma   90.00
#
_symmetry.space_group_name_H-M   'P 1'
#
loop_
_entity.id
_entity.type
_entity.pdbx_description
1 polymer ?
#
loop_
_entity_poly.entity_id
_entity_poly.type
_entity_poly.pdbx_seq_one_letter_code
_entity_poly.pdbx_strand_id
1 'polypeptide(L)'
;MNPTAIISSDLGRARETAQALADLVGLEVQAHEDLRETNGGLWEGKTGAENRAEDFQNFIRWIDGDDNPAGTTGEKRSEVATRAVAVINKALEGKSDQLLVVATHGGTARCILGDLLQLPLSHWGVIGGLSNASWSIVERNPRQWNLIEHNAGSIPEPVYGEESGATNA
;
A
#
# COMPACT_ATOMS: atom_id res chain seq x y z
N MET A 1 8.33 -17.93 2.05
CA MET A 1 6.93 -17.43 2.01
C MET A 1 6.28 -17.95 0.74
N ASN A 2 5.09 -18.56 0.83
CA ASN A 2 4.36 -19.14 -0.32
C ASN A 2 3.04 -18.39 -0.51
N PRO A 3 2.94 -17.43 -1.45
CA PRO A 3 1.70 -16.69 -1.66
C PRO A 3 0.59 -17.63 -2.13
N THR A 4 -0.65 -17.32 -1.76
CA THR A 4 -1.84 -18.10 -2.16
C THR A 4 -2.74 -17.34 -3.13
N ALA A 5 -2.55 -16.02 -3.27
CA ALA A 5 -3.20 -15.19 -4.26
C ALA A 5 -2.36 -13.96 -4.59
N ILE A 6 -2.51 -13.45 -5.81
CA ILE A 6 -1.87 -12.22 -6.28
C ILE A 6 -2.94 -11.33 -6.91
N ILE A 7 -3.09 -10.12 -6.37
CA ILE A 7 -3.88 -9.06 -6.98
C ILE A 7 -2.96 -7.90 -7.39
N SER A 8 -3.30 -7.19 -8.45
CA SER A 8 -2.47 -6.10 -8.97
C SER A 8 -3.30 -4.96 -9.51
N SER A 9 -2.74 -3.75 -9.48
CA SER A 9 -3.20 -2.67 -10.35
C SER A 9 -3.14 -3.12 -11.81
N ASP A 10 -4.15 -2.73 -12.59
CA ASP A 10 -4.20 -3.02 -14.02
C ASP A 10 -3.20 -2.21 -14.86
N LEU A 11 -2.55 -1.19 -14.29
CA LEU A 11 -1.49 -0.43 -14.97
C LEU A 11 -0.26 -1.31 -15.22
N GLY A 12 0.27 -1.24 -16.44
CA GLY A 12 1.34 -2.12 -16.94
C GLY A 12 2.50 -2.33 -15.95
N ARG A 13 3.08 -1.25 -15.41
CA ARG A 13 4.20 -1.33 -14.46
C ARG A 13 3.94 -2.21 -13.22
N ALA A 14 2.74 -2.17 -12.67
CA ALA A 14 2.38 -2.96 -11.49
C ALA A 14 2.02 -4.40 -11.89
N ARG A 15 1.30 -4.54 -13.01
CA ARG A 15 0.90 -5.85 -13.55
C ARG A 15 2.09 -6.68 -13.99
N GLU A 16 3.07 -6.07 -14.66
CA GLU A 16 4.33 -6.71 -15.09
C GLU A 16 5.13 -7.19 -13.87
N THR A 17 5.23 -6.36 -12.82
CA THR A 17 5.89 -6.75 -11.56
C THR A 17 5.18 -7.93 -10.90
N ALA A 18 3.84 -7.91 -10.84
CA ALA A 18 3.06 -9.01 -10.29
C ALA A 18 3.19 -10.29 -11.12
N GLN A 19 3.23 -10.17 -12.44
CA GLN A 19 3.35 -11.30 -13.36
C GLN A 19 4.68 -12.02 -13.17
N ALA A 20 5.79 -11.29 -12.98
CA ALA A 20 7.09 -11.88 -12.71
C ALA A 20 7.07 -12.78 -11.46
N LEU A 21 6.36 -12.38 -10.40
CA LEU A 21 6.16 -13.24 -9.23
C LEU A 21 5.25 -14.42 -9.54
N ALA A 22 4.12 -14.16 -10.21
CA ALA A 22 3.10 -15.15 -10.54
C ALA A 22 3.66 -16.32 -11.36
N ASP A 23 4.52 -16.04 -12.34
CA ASP A 23 5.20 -17.04 -13.17
C ASP A 23 6.11 -17.97 -12.33
N LEU A 24 6.76 -17.44 -11.28
CA LEU A 24 7.64 -18.22 -10.40
C LEU A 24 6.85 -19.15 -9.46
N VAL A 25 5.65 -18.74 -9.05
CA VAL A 25 4.84 -19.48 -8.06
C VAL A 25 3.68 -20.25 -8.68
N GLY A 26 3.48 -20.15 -10.00
CA GLY A 26 2.40 -20.82 -10.73
C GLY A 26 0.99 -20.30 -10.38
N LEU A 27 0.86 -19.00 -10.08
CA LEU A 27 -0.42 -18.35 -9.78
C LEU A 27 -0.88 -17.44 -10.93
N GLU A 28 -2.16 -17.08 -10.91
CA GLU A 28 -2.70 -16.03 -11.79
C GLU A 28 -2.70 -14.66 -11.10
N VAL A 29 -2.52 -13.59 -11.87
CA VAL A 29 -2.66 -12.21 -11.39
C VAL A 29 -4.07 -11.71 -11.67
N GLN A 30 -4.81 -11.34 -10.62
CA GLN A 30 -6.11 -10.68 -10.76
C GLN A 30 -5.91 -9.16 -10.80
N ALA A 31 -6.26 -8.54 -11.93
CA ALA A 31 -6.08 -7.10 -12.13
C ALA A 31 -7.31 -6.31 -11.64
N HIS A 32 -7.06 -5.22 -10.92
CA HIS A 32 -8.09 -4.33 -10.38
C HIS A 32 -7.74 -2.86 -10.63
N GLU A 33 -8.68 -2.09 -11.18
CA GLU A 33 -8.52 -0.63 -11.34
C GLU A 33 -8.47 0.10 -9.99
N ASP A 34 -9.12 -0.45 -8.97
CA ASP A 34 -9.14 0.11 -7.62
C ASP A 34 -7.78 0.06 -6.91
N LEU A 35 -6.78 -0.60 -7.50
CA LEU A 35 -5.40 -0.61 -7.01
C LEU A 35 -4.49 0.38 -7.76
N ARG A 36 -5.03 1.18 -8.70
CA ARG A 36 -4.29 2.23 -9.42
C ARG A 36 -3.69 3.26 -8.47
N GLU A 37 -2.65 3.95 -8.94
CA GLU A 37 -2.06 5.10 -8.25
C GLU A 37 -3.13 6.18 -8.07
N THR A 38 -2.91 7.04 -7.08
CA THR A 38 -3.68 8.27 -6.89
C THR A 38 -3.80 9.03 -8.22
N ASN A 39 -5.03 9.32 -8.65
CA ASN A 39 -5.28 10.25 -9.75
C ASN A 39 -4.86 11.66 -9.30
N GLY A 40 -3.86 12.22 -9.96
CA GLY A 40 -3.25 13.49 -9.57
C GLY A 40 -4.03 14.73 -10.01
N GLY A 41 -5.10 14.57 -10.79
CA GLY A 41 -5.86 15.68 -11.36
C GLY A 41 -4.96 16.63 -12.16
N LEU A 42 -5.04 17.94 -11.86
CA LEU A 42 -4.24 18.96 -12.55
C LEU A 42 -2.73 18.92 -12.23
N TRP A 43 -2.30 18.03 -11.34
CA TRP A 43 -0.88 17.79 -11.07
C TRP A 43 -0.23 16.77 -12.01
N GLU A 44 -1.03 16.01 -12.76
CA GLU A 44 -0.49 15.00 -13.67
C GLU A 44 0.35 15.63 -14.80
N GLY A 45 1.43 14.94 -15.18
CA GLY A 45 2.36 15.40 -16.20
C GLY A 45 3.30 16.52 -15.76
N LYS A 46 3.21 16.98 -14.51
CA LYS A 46 4.05 18.05 -13.94
C LYS A 46 5.04 17.51 -12.92
N THR A 47 6.14 18.23 -12.75
CA THR A 47 7.08 18.03 -11.66
C THR A 47 6.52 18.57 -10.34
N GLY A 48 7.06 18.10 -9.22
CA GLY A 48 6.70 18.64 -7.90
C GLY A 48 7.03 20.14 -7.74
N ALA A 49 8.01 20.66 -8.48
CA ALA A 49 8.35 22.08 -8.46
C ALA A 49 7.29 22.93 -9.18
N GLU A 50 6.81 22.47 -10.34
CA GLU A 50 5.72 23.12 -11.08
C GLU A 50 4.42 23.10 -10.28
N ASN A 51 4.05 21.94 -9.73
CA ASN A 51 2.85 21.83 -8.88
C ASN A 51 2.91 22.75 -7.65
N ARG A 52 4.09 22.87 -7.03
CA ARG A 52 4.30 23.79 -5.90
C ARG A 52 4.20 25.25 -6.32
N ALA A 53 4.64 25.60 -7.53
CA ALA A 53 4.54 26.97 -8.04
C ALA A 53 3.10 27.35 -8.42
N GLU A 54 2.34 26.43 -9.02
CA GLU A 54 0.99 26.69 -9.56
C GLU A 54 -0.13 26.47 -8.53
N ASP A 55 0.03 25.52 -7.60
CA ASP A 55 -1.02 25.10 -6.67
C ASP A 55 -0.49 25.01 -5.22
N PHE A 56 0.33 26.00 -4.83
CA PHE A 56 1.11 25.99 -3.59
C PHE A 56 0.30 25.61 -2.35
N GLN A 57 -0.84 26.27 -2.11
CA GLN A 57 -1.64 26.07 -0.90
C GLN A 57 -2.21 24.65 -0.82
N ASN A 58 -2.76 24.14 -1.93
CA ASN A 58 -3.30 22.78 -1.98
C ASN A 58 -2.18 21.73 -1.87
N PHE A 59 -1.03 21.99 -2.49
CA PHE A 59 0.14 21.12 -2.45
C PHE A 59 0.72 20.99 -1.04
N ILE A 60 0.79 22.09 -0.28
CA ILE A 60 1.22 22.06 1.13
C ILE A 60 0.23 21.27 1.99
N ARG A 61 -1.07 21.56 1.91
CA ARG A 61 -2.10 20.79 2.62
C ARG A 61 -2.02 19.29 2.32
N TRP A 62 -1.84 18.92 1.05
CA TRP A 62 -1.66 17.53 0.65
C TRP A 62 -0.44 16.87 1.28
N ILE A 63 0.69 17.58 1.38
CA ILE A 63 1.90 17.08 2.04
C ILE A 63 1.66 16.93 3.53
N ASP A 64 1.00 17.89 4.15
CA ASP A 64 0.68 17.93 5.59
C ASP A 64 -0.37 16.90 6.00
N GLY A 65 -0.97 16.20 5.03
CA GLY A 65 -1.88 15.09 5.28
C GLY A 65 -3.34 15.52 5.41
N ASP A 66 -3.72 16.67 4.85
CA ASP A 66 -5.12 17.01 4.66
C ASP A 66 -5.75 16.13 3.56
N ASP A 67 -7.06 15.93 3.65
CA ASP A 67 -7.84 15.12 2.71
C ASP A 67 -8.45 15.97 1.57
N ASN A 68 -7.68 16.93 1.05
CA ASN A 68 -8.04 17.68 -0.15
C ASN A 68 -7.81 16.86 -1.42
N PRO A 69 -8.56 17.10 -2.50
CA PRO A 69 -8.31 16.45 -3.78
C PRO A 69 -6.94 16.85 -4.35
N ALA A 70 -6.19 15.87 -4.84
CA ALA A 70 -4.94 16.08 -5.56
C ALA A 70 -5.19 16.95 -6.80
N GLY A 71 -4.37 17.98 -7.01
CA GLY A 71 -4.51 18.86 -8.18
C GLY A 71 -5.92 19.42 -8.38
N THR A 72 -6.65 19.66 -7.29
CA THR A 72 -8.04 20.18 -7.22
C THR A 72 -9.12 19.28 -7.84
N THR A 73 -8.77 18.41 -8.81
CA THR A 73 -9.71 17.63 -9.63
C THR A 73 -9.45 16.12 -9.58
N GLY A 74 -8.36 15.71 -8.93
CA GLY A 74 -8.00 14.32 -8.70
C GLY A 74 -8.64 13.75 -7.44
N GLU A 75 -8.08 12.63 -6.98
CA GLU A 75 -8.59 11.90 -5.82
C GLU A 75 -8.12 12.51 -4.50
N LYS A 76 -8.92 12.28 -3.46
CA LYS A 76 -8.50 12.41 -2.06
C LYS A 76 -7.78 11.15 -1.59
N ARG A 77 -6.97 11.27 -0.54
CA ARG A 77 -6.29 10.09 0.04
C ARG A 77 -7.30 9.10 0.62
N SER A 78 -8.35 9.59 1.27
CA SER A 78 -9.42 8.74 1.80
C SER A 78 -10.14 7.94 0.71
N GLU A 79 -10.36 8.53 -0.46
CA GLU A 79 -10.99 7.87 -1.62
C GLU A 79 -10.10 6.74 -2.15
N VAL A 80 -8.79 7.01 -2.30
CA VAL A 80 -7.80 6.00 -2.71
C VAL A 80 -7.75 4.83 -1.72
N ALA A 81 -7.68 5.10 -0.42
CA ALA A 81 -7.72 4.06 0.61
C ALA A 81 -9.01 3.24 0.53
N THR A 82 -10.16 3.89 0.46
CA THR A 82 -11.48 3.24 0.43
C THR A 82 -11.57 2.23 -0.71
N ARG A 83 -11.22 2.64 -1.95
CA ARG A 83 -11.29 1.72 -3.11
C ARG A 83 -10.30 0.56 -3.00
N ALA A 84 -9.05 0.85 -2.60
CA ALA A 84 -8.00 -0.15 -2.58
C ALA A 84 -8.22 -1.18 -1.46
N VAL A 85 -8.59 -0.74 -0.26
CA VAL A 85 -8.86 -1.62 0.89
C VAL A 85 -10.11 -2.46 0.67
N ALA A 86 -11.12 -1.96 -0.05
CA ALA A 86 -12.30 -2.76 -0.41
C ALA A 86 -11.91 -4.00 -1.23
N VAL A 87 -11.00 -3.88 -2.20
CA VAL A 87 -10.52 -5.02 -2.99
C VAL A 87 -9.71 -6.00 -2.14
N ILE A 88 -8.85 -5.49 -1.25
CA ILE A 88 -8.07 -6.33 -0.32
C ILE A 88 -8.99 -7.12 0.59
N ASN A 89 -9.97 -6.46 1.22
CA ASN A 89 -10.92 -7.11 2.11
C ASN A 89 -11.74 -8.19 1.39
N LYS A 90 -12.20 -7.91 0.16
CA LYS A 90 -12.89 -8.89 -0.68
C LYS A 90 -11.99 -10.09 -1.01
N ALA A 91 -10.71 -9.85 -1.31
CA ALA A 91 -9.77 -10.92 -1.61
C ALA A 91 -9.49 -11.82 -0.40
N LEU A 92 -9.58 -11.28 0.82
CA LEU A 92 -9.36 -11.96 2.11
C LEU A 92 -10.64 -12.57 2.73
N GLU A 93 -11.82 -12.21 2.23
CA GLU A 93 -13.10 -12.60 2.83
C GLU A 93 -13.23 -14.13 2.95
N GLY A 94 -13.57 -14.58 4.16
CA GLY A 94 -13.78 -16.01 4.46
C GLY A 94 -12.52 -16.88 4.52
N LYS A 95 -11.31 -16.29 4.49
CA LYS A 95 -10.04 -17.03 4.46
C LYS A 95 -9.19 -16.75 5.70
N SER A 96 -8.74 -17.81 6.38
CA SER A 96 -7.91 -17.74 7.60
C SER A 96 -6.41 -17.82 7.33
N ASP A 97 -6.00 -18.52 6.28
CA ASP A 97 -4.60 -18.87 6.02
C ASP A 97 -4.14 -18.35 4.64
N GLN A 98 -4.41 -17.07 4.38
CA GLN A 98 -4.09 -16.44 3.11
C GLN A 98 -2.83 -15.56 3.20
N LEU A 99 -1.86 -15.82 2.33
CA LEU A 99 -0.79 -14.89 2.02
C LEU A 99 -1.11 -14.21 0.69
N LEU A 100 -1.75 -13.05 0.78
CA LEU A 100 -2.13 -12.23 -0.36
C LEU A 100 -0.99 -11.27 -0.72
N VAL A 101 -0.57 -11.29 -1.99
CA VAL A 101 0.33 -10.26 -2.54
C VAL A 101 -0.50 -9.22 -3.27
N VAL A 102 -0.25 -7.94 -2.99
CA VAL A 102 -0.92 -6.79 -3.60
C VAL A 102 0.12 -5.94 -4.31
N ALA A 103 0.15 -5.96 -5.63
CA ALA A 103 1.03 -5.10 -6.43
C ALA A 103 0.33 -3.78 -6.77
N THR A 104 0.82 -2.67 -6.23
CA THR A 104 0.23 -1.33 -6.39
C THR A 104 1.34 -0.29 -6.53
N HIS A 105 1.07 0.96 -6.15
CA HIS A 105 1.93 2.13 -6.34
C HIS A 105 2.22 2.81 -5.00
N GLY A 106 3.21 3.69 -4.96
CA GLY A 106 3.69 4.27 -3.71
C GLY A 106 2.63 5.08 -2.95
N GLY A 107 1.85 5.91 -3.64
CA GLY A 107 0.79 6.71 -3.02
C GLY A 107 -0.35 5.84 -2.49
N THR A 108 -0.83 4.91 -3.33
CA THR A 108 -1.86 3.95 -2.97
C THR A 108 -1.44 3.03 -1.82
N ALA A 109 -0.20 2.53 -1.82
CA ALA A 109 0.32 1.69 -0.73
C ALA A 109 0.33 2.45 0.61
N ARG A 110 0.73 3.72 0.63
CA ARG A 110 0.66 4.55 1.83
C ARG A 110 -0.77 4.70 2.34
N CYS A 111 -1.74 4.92 1.44
CA CYS A 111 -3.15 5.04 1.80
C CYS A 111 -3.70 3.72 2.35
N ILE A 112 -3.38 2.59 1.72
CA ILE A 112 -3.72 1.25 2.22
C ILE A 112 -3.16 1.04 3.63
N LEU A 113 -1.86 1.28 3.83
CA LEU A 113 -1.22 1.06 5.12
C LEU A 113 -1.81 1.98 6.20
N GLY A 114 -2.02 3.26 5.89
CA GLY A 114 -2.63 4.22 6.82
C GLY A 114 -4.02 3.78 7.29
N ASP A 115 -4.86 3.30 6.36
CA ASP A 115 -6.21 2.82 6.65
C ASP A 115 -6.20 1.49 7.43
N LEU A 116 -5.46 0.48 6.96
CA LEU A 116 -5.39 -0.83 7.62
C LEU A 116 -4.86 -0.73 9.06
N LEU A 117 -3.87 0.14 9.30
CA LEU A 117 -3.30 0.40 10.62
C LEU A 117 -4.15 1.34 11.48
N GLN A 118 -5.30 1.81 10.97
CA GLN A 118 -6.23 2.72 11.65
C GLN A 118 -5.54 4.00 12.16
N LEU A 119 -4.57 4.51 11.39
CA LEU A 119 -3.92 5.77 11.72
C LEU A 119 -4.84 6.95 11.35
N PRO A 120 -4.84 8.04 12.12
CA PRO A 120 -5.48 9.27 11.69
C PRO A 120 -4.93 9.68 10.31
N LEU A 121 -5.79 10.18 9.41
CA LEU A 121 -5.40 10.49 8.02
C LEU A 121 -4.20 11.44 7.92
N SER A 122 -4.11 12.42 8.83
CA SER A 122 -2.97 13.34 8.96
C SER A 122 -1.63 12.65 9.25
N HIS A 123 -1.67 11.43 9.79
CA HIS A 123 -0.46 10.66 10.11
C HIS A 123 -0.06 9.71 8.99
N TRP A 124 -0.83 9.56 7.92
CA TRP A 124 -0.44 8.63 6.84
C TRP A 124 0.90 9.03 6.19
N GLY A 125 1.24 10.33 6.21
CA GLY A 125 2.52 10.85 5.74
C GLY A 125 3.76 10.39 6.54
N VAL A 126 3.59 9.87 7.76
CA VAL A 126 4.71 9.34 8.57
C VAL A 126 5.19 7.99 8.04
N ILE A 127 4.38 7.29 7.25
CA ILE A 127 4.76 6.06 6.56
C ILE A 127 5.60 6.46 5.34
N GLY A 128 6.85 6.00 5.33
CA GLY A 128 7.80 6.21 4.24
C GLY A 128 7.25 5.79 2.88
N GLY A 129 7.88 6.28 1.81
CA GLY A 129 7.57 5.79 0.47
C GLY A 129 8.06 4.37 0.27
N LEU A 130 7.41 3.63 -0.64
CA LEU A 130 7.98 2.39 -1.18
C LEU A 130 8.94 2.71 -2.32
N SER A 131 10.14 2.14 -2.26
CA SER A 131 11.08 2.08 -3.37
C SER A 131 10.57 1.11 -4.44
N ASN A 132 11.12 1.20 -5.65
CA ASN A 132 10.73 0.31 -6.75
C ASN A 132 10.96 -1.16 -6.39
N ALA A 133 9.94 -1.99 -6.60
CA ALA A 133 9.93 -3.42 -6.28
C ALA A 133 10.24 -3.76 -4.79
N SER A 134 10.14 -2.78 -3.90
CA SER A 134 10.13 -3.00 -2.46
C SER A 134 8.72 -3.28 -1.95
N TRP A 135 8.61 -3.91 -0.78
CA TRP A 135 7.33 -4.31 -0.21
C TRP A 135 7.17 -3.88 1.25
N SER A 136 5.94 -4.00 1.74
CA SER A 136 5.61 -3.99 3.16
C SER A 136 4.86 -5.26 3.50
N ILE A 137 5.03 -5.74 4.72
CA ILE A 137 4.29 -6.88 5.27
C ILE A 137 3.39 -6.36 6.36
N VAL A 138 2.09 -6.63 6.22
CA VAL A 138 1.11 -6.44 7.28
C VAL A 138 0.48 -7.77 7.62
N GLU A 139 0.30 -8.02 8.92
CA GLU A 139 -0.36 -9.22 9.43
C GLU A 139 -1.58 -8.84 10.24
N ARG A 140 -2.66 -9.60 10.07
CA ARG A 140 -3.90 -9.40 10.81
C ARG A 140 -3.95 -10.34 12.00
N ASN A 141 -3.99 -9.79 13.20
CA ASN A 141 -4.40 -10.53 14.38
C ASN A 141 -5.91 -10.36 14.62
N PRO A 142 -6.53 -11.04 15.60
CA PRO A 142 -7.98 -10.92 15.85
C PRO A 142 -8.50 -9.50 16.15
N ARG A 143 -7.61 -8.54 16.48
CA ARG A 143 -7.99 -7.17 16.85
C ARG A 143 -7.69 -6.14 15.76
N GLN A 144 -6.55 -6.27 15.06
CA GLN A 144 -6.04 -5.24 14.16
C GLN A 144 -5.01 -5.78 13.16
N TRP A 145 -4.65 -4.94 12.20
CA TRP A 145 -3.47 -5.12 11.37
C TRP A 145 -2.23 -4.57 12.09
N ASN A 146 -1.11 -5.28 11.97
CA ASN A 146 0.19 -4.85 12.45
C ASN A 146 1.13 -4.71 11.26
N LEU A 147 1.94 -3.66 11.24
CA LEU A 147 3.03 -3.49 10.28
C LEU A 147 4.24 -4.28 10.77
N ILE A 148 4.63 -5.30 10.01
CA ILE A 148 5.76 -6.18 10.35
C ILE A 148 7.03 -5.68 9.68
N GLU A 149 6.92 -5.26 8.43
CA GLU A 149 8.06 -4.79 7.64
C GLU A 149 7.60 -3.70 6.68
N HIS A 150 8.46 -2.70 6.43
CA HIS A 150 8.15 -1.60 5.52
C HIS A 150 9.33 -1.23 4.65
N ASN A 151 9.06 -1.03 3.36
CA ASN A 151 10.03 -0.68 2.33
C ASN A 151 11.24 -1.63 2.27
N ALA A 152 10.97 -2.92 2.40
CA ALA A 152 11.97 -3.97 2.32
C ALA A 152 12.42 -4.21 0.88
N GLY A 153 13.71 -4.46 0.68
CA GLY A 153 14.29 -4.86 -0.61
C GLY A 153 14.87 -6.28 -0.62
N SER A 154 14.74 -7.00 0.49
CA SER A 154 15.25 -8.37 0.70
C SER A 154 14.29 -9.12 1.60
N ILE A 155 14.16 -10.44 1.39
CA ILE A 155 13.26 -11.29 2.18
C ILE A 155 13.64 -11.16 3.67
N PRO A 156 12.67 -10.92 4.58
CA PRO A 156 12.95 -10.83 6.00
C PRO A 156 13.55 -12.14 6.51
N GLU A 157 14.59 -12.03 7.32
CA GLU A 157 15.07 -13.16 8.11
C GLU A 157 14.04 -13.47 9.22
N PRO A 158 13.76 -14.74 9.54
CA PRO A 158 12.86 -15.08 10.64
C PRO A 158 13.37 -14.45 11.94
N VAL A 159 12.59 -13.51 12.50
CA VAL A 159 12.86 -12.98 13.83
C VAL A 159 12.38 -14.02 14.85
N TYR A 160 13.31 -14.82 15.38
CA TYR A 160 13.05 -15.59 16.58
C TYR A 160 12.98 -14.61 17.75
N GLY A 161 11.77 -14.23 18.14
CA GLY A 161 11.59 -13.42 19.35
C GLY A 161 12.02 -14.21 20.57
N GLU A 162 13.18 -13.89 21.15
CA GLU A 162 13.46 -14.17 22.57
C GLU A 162 12.63 -13.23 23.46
N GLU A 163 11.31 -13.23 23.28
CA GLU A 163 10.37 -12.67 24.26
C GLU A 163 9.59 -13.82 24.90
N SER A 164 10.30 -14.61 25.70
CA SER A 164 9.68 -15.28 26.83
C SER A 164 10.70 -15.33 27.96
N GLY A 165 10.59 -14.36 28.87
CA GLY A 165 11.15 -14.45 30.22
C GLY A 165 10.44 -15.52 31.05
N ALA A 166 10.35 -16.74 30.52
CA ALA A 166 10.05 -17.94 31.29
C ALA A 166 11.37 -18.63 31.55
N THR A 167 11.99 -18.31 32.70
CA THR A 167 13.00 -19.15 33.31
C THR A 167 12.42 -20.53 33.53
N ASN A 168 12.94 -21.54 32.82
CA ASN A 168 12.74 -22.94 33.21
C ASN A 168 13.75 -23.29 34.30
N ALA A 169 13.21 -23.60 35.48
CA ALA A 169 13.79 -24.33 36.63
C ALA A 169 15.07 -23.80 37.28
#